data_AF-U3FZA3-F1
#
_entry.id   AF-U3FZA3-F1
#
_cell.length_a   1.000
_cell.length_b   1.000
_cell.length_c   1.000
_cell.angle_alpha   90.00
_cell.angle_beta   90.00
_cell.angle_gamma   90.00
#
_symmetry.space_group_name_H-M   'P 1'
#
loop_
_entity.id
_entity.type
_entity.pdbx_description
1 polymer ?
#
loop_
_entity_poly.entity_id
_entity_poly.type
_entity_poly.pdbx_seq_one_letter_code
_entity_poly.pdbx_strand_id
1 'polypeptide(L)'
;MAAPGLPLRAGFISLRGKLLPAPVRIALRRNYGVVTSPTGEKVTHTGHVYEEKDYRKVRFVGRQKEVNENFAIDLIAEQPVSEVETRVIWCDGGRGALGHPKVYINLDKDTKTGTCGYCGLQFKQKHHH
;
A
#
# COMPACT_ATOMS: atom_id res chain seq x y z
N MET A 1 6.62 10.37 28.33
CA MET A 1 6.91 11.82 28.24
C MET A 1 6.54 12.30 26.85
N ALA A 2 5.64 13.28 26.72
CA ALA A 2 5.19 13.84 25.45
C ALA A 2 6.22 14.86 24.90
N ALA A 3 6.53 14.80 23.61
CA ALA A 3 7.33 15.81 22.92
C ALA A 3 6.42 16.87 22.27
N PRO A 4 6.83 18.16 22.21
CA PRO A 4 5.99 19.27 21.79
C PRO A 4 5.90 19.36 20.25
N GLY A 5 4.70 19.70 19.75
CA GLY A 5 4.40 19.80 18.32
C GLY A 5 5.03 21.03 17.65
N LEU A 6 5.46 20.86 16.39
CA LEU A 6 5.81 21.95 15.49
C LEU A 6 4.54 22.63 14.94
N PRO A 7 4.56 23.95 14.69
CA PRO A 7 3.39 24.67 14.18
C PRO A 7 3.19 24.42 12.68
N LEU A 8 2.01 23.93 12.30
CA LEU A 8 1.54 23.93 10.92
C LEU A 8 1.33 25.39 10.46
N ARG A 9 2.17 25.87 9.56
CA ARG A 9 1.90 27.12 8.83
C ARG A 9 0.74 26.91 7.86
N ALA A 10 -0.45 27.37 8.24
CA ALA A 10 -1.59 27.50 7.35
C ALA A 10 -1.33 28.65 6.36
N GLY A 11 -1.04 28.31 5.10
CA GLY A 11 -0.99 29.29 4.02
C GLY A 11 -2.42 29.68 3.63
N PHE A 12 -2.78 30.96 3.82
CA PHE A 12 -4.05 31.52 3.35
C PHE A 12 -3.86 32.11 1.95
N ILE A 13 -4.62 31.63 0.97
CA ILE A 13 -4.72 32.27 -0.35
C ILE A 13 -5.92 33.22 -0.30
N SER A 14 -5.66 34.52 -0.33
CA SER A 14 -6.70 35.55 -0.35
C SER A 14 -7.21 35.73 -1.78
N LEU A 15 -8.36 35.11 -2.09
CA LEU A 15 -9.20 35.52 -3.21
C LEU A 15 -10.62 35.79 -2.71
N ARG A 16 -11.03 37.06 -2.77
CA ARG A 16 -12.43 37.56 -2.67
C ARG A 16 -13.35 36.79 -1.71
N GLY A 17 -13.27 37.14 -0.43
CA GLY A 17 -14.45 37.39 0.41
C GLY A 17 -15.40 36.23 0.73
N LYS A 18 -15.07 34.97 0.46
CA LYS A 18 -15.80 33.80 1.00
C LYS A 18 -14.79 32.73 1.41
N LEU A 19 -14.61 32.55 2.72
CA LEU A 19 -13.88 31.44 3.32
C LEU A 19 -14.68 30.16 3.06
N LEU A 20 -14.38 29.47 1.97
CA LEU A 20 -14.81 28.09 1.78
C LEU A 20 -13.70 27.19 2.33
N PRO A 21 -14.00 26.24 3.23
CA PRO A 21 -13.00 25.28 3.67
C PRO A 21 -12.50 24.52 2.44
N ALA A 22 -11.17 24.46 2.27
CA ALA A 22 -10.56 23.59 1.27
C ALA A 22 -11.09 22.17 1.48
N PRO A 23 -11.41 21.41 0.41
CA PRO A 23 -11.88 20.05 0.56
C PRO A 23 -10.79 19.24 1.26
N VAL A 24 -11.05 18.89 2.51
CA VAL A 24 -10.21 17.95 3.26
C VAL A 24 -10.32 16.64 2.50
N ARG A 25 -9.25 16.27 1.78
CA ARG A 25 -9.11 14.93 1.22
C ARG A 25 -9.02 13.97 2.40
N ILE A 26 -10.16 13.41 2.79
CA ILE A 26 -10.20 12.27 3.70
C ILE A 26 -9.55 11.14 2.93
N ALA A 27 -8.25 10.93 3.15
CA ALA A 27 -7.59 9.71 2.72
C ALA A 27 -8.31 8.57 3.45
N LEU A 28 -9.09 7.77 2.71
CA LEU A 28 -9.59 6.48 3.18
C LEU A 28 -8.36 5.70 3.65
N ARG A 29 -8.15 5.64 4.97
CA ARG A 29 -7.19 4.71 5.56
C ARG A 29 -7.70 3.32 5.22
N ARG A 30 -7.02 2.63 4.31
CA ARG A 30 -7.20 1.19 4.16
C ARG A 30 -6.84 0.55 5.50
N ASN A 31 -7.69 -0.33 6.00
CA ASN A 31 -7.33 -1.16 7.15
C ASN A 31 -6.28 -2.15 6.66
N TYR A 32 -5.03 -1.88 7.00
CA TYR A 32 -3.89 -2.73 6.74
C TYR A 32 -3.87 -3.88 7.77
N GLY A 33 -3.61 -5.11 7.32
CA GLY A 33 -3.37 -6.27 8.16
C GLY A 33 -4.51 -7.27 8.29
N VAL A 34 -4.35 -8.18 9.25
CA VAL A 34 -5.30 -9.29 9.52
C VAL A 34 -6.65 -8.75 9.96
N VAL A 35 -7.69 -9.19 9.25
CA VAL A 35 -9.09 -8.98 9.62
C VAL A 35 -9.59 -10.20 10.38
N THR A 36 -10.41 -9.97 11.41
CA THR A 36 -11.06 -11.05 12.17
C THR A 36 -12.49 -11.24 11.68
N SER A 37 -12.89 -12.49 11.43
CA SER A 37 -14.25 -12.84 11.07
C SER A 37 -15.23 -12.67 12.26
N PRO A 38 -16.56 -12.64 12.02
CA PRO A 38 -17.55 -12.57 13.10
C PRO A 38 -17.42 -13.70 14.12
N THR A 39 -16.88 -14.85 13.71
CA THR A 39 -16.64 -16.00 14.58
C THR A 39 -15.36 -15.90 15.42
N GLY A 40 -14.63 -14.78 15.35
CA GLY A 40 -13.36 -14.58 16.05
C GLY A 40 -12.13 -15.18 15.35
N GLU A 41 -12.30 -15.84 14.21
CA GLU A 41 -11.21 -16.45 13.45
C GLU A 41 -10.50 -15.42 12.55
N LYS A 42 -9.16 -15.41 12.56
CA LYS A 42 -8.34 -14.60 11.65
C LYS A 42 -8.54 -15.02 10.19
N VAL A 43 -8.81 -14.04 9.33
CA VAL A 43 -8.88 -14.20 7.87
C VAL A 43 -7.45 -14.20 7.31
N THR A 44 -7.15 -15.11 6.38
CA THR A 44 -5.82 -15.19 5.77
C THR A 44 -5.58 -14.00 4.82
N HIS A 45 -4.32 -13.76 4.43
CA HIS A 45 -3.95 -12.74 3.43
C HIS A 45 -4.62 -12.94 2.05
N THR A 46 -5.11 -14.16 1.77
CA THR A 46 -5.90 -14.50 0.57
C THR A 46 -7.41 -14.29 0.75
N GLY A 47 -7.87 -13.91 1.95
CA GLY A 47 -9.29 -13.74 2.27
C GLY A 47 -9.99 -15.00 2.76
N HIS A 48 -9.27 -16.10 3.01
CA HIS A 48 -9.88 -17.38 3.39
C HIS A 48 -10.19 -17.47 4.90
N VAL A 49 -11.42 -17.88 5.19
CA VAL A 49 -11.91 -18.25 6.52
C VAL A 49 -13.00 -19.31 6.36
N TYR A 50 -13.15 -20.19 7.35
CA TYR A 50 -14.24 -21.16 7.35
C TYR A 50 -15.57 -20.49 7.71
N GLU A 51 -16.66 -20.98 7.10
CA GLU A 51 -18.00 -20.57 7.50
C GLU A 51 -18.30 -21.00 8.93
N GLU A 52 -19.24 -20.31 9.58
CA GLU A 52 -19.58 -20.57 10.98
C GLU A 52 -19.99 -22.02 11.25
N LYS A 53 -20.77 -22.60 10.33
CA LYS A 53 -21.30 -23.97 10.44
C LYS A 53 -20.40 -25.02 9.77
N ASP A 54 -19.20 -24.67 9.35
CA ASP A 54 -18.29 -25.62 8.71
C ASP A 54 -17.61 -26.52 9.75
N TYR A 55 -17.91 -27.82 9.68
CA TYR A 55 -17.35 -28.84 10.57
C TYR A 55 -15.81 -28.87 10.54
N ARG A 56 -15.19 -28.40 9.45
CA ARG A 56 -13.72 -28.37 9.29
C ARG A 56 -13.03 -27.51 10.34
N LYS A 57 -13.74 -26.57 10.99
CA LYS A 57 -13.24 -25.73 12.09
C LYS A 57 -12.81 -26.53 13.32
N VAL A 58 -13.35 -27.75 13.49
CA VAL A 58 -13.00 -28.62 14.63
C VAL A 58 -11.49 -28.84 14.77
N ARG A 59 -10.73 -28.80 13.67
CA ARG A 59 -9.27 -28.96 13.68
C ARG A 59 -8.52 -27.88 14.46
N PHE A 60 -9.15 -26.72 14.66
CA PHE A 60 -8.60 -25.58 15.38
C PHE A 60 -9.17 -25.46 16.80
N VAL A 61 -10.09 -26.34 17.21
CA VAL A 61 -10.57 -26.35 18.60
C VAL A 61 -9.42 -26.81 19.51
N GLY A 62 -9.07 -26.00 20.52
CA GLY A 62 -7.93 -26.24 21.40
C GLY A 62 -6.55 -26.02 20.74
N ARG A 63 -6.51 -25.45 19.53
CA ARG A 63 -5.29 -25.10 18.78
C ARG A 63 -5.42 -23.70 18.19
N GLN A 64 -4.32 -23.16 17.66
CA GLN A 64 -4.34 -21.87 16.96
C GLN A 64 -4.26 -22.07 15.44
N LYS A 65 -5.07 -21.30 14.70
CA LYS A 65 -4.90 -21.17 13.25
C LYS A 65 -3.78 -20.19 12.99
N GLU A 66 -2.68 -20.68 12.44
CA GLU A 66 -1.52 -19.85 12.10
C GLU A 66 -1.80 -19.04 10.83
N VAL A 67 -1.68 -17.72 10.96
CA VAL A 67 -1.85 -16.76 9.87
C VAL A 67 -0.72 -15.75 9.97
N ASN A 68 -0.02 -15.49 8.87
CA ASN A 68 0.98 -14.44 8.81
C ASN A 68 0.29 -13.07 8.92
N GLU A 69 0.71 -12.24 9.87
CA GLU A 69 0.10 -10.92 10.13
C GLU A 69 0.62 -9.83 9.18
N ASN A 70 1.79 -10.07 8.56
CA ASN A 70 2.42 -9.14 7.64
C ASN A 70 1.96 -9.39 6.21
N PHE A 71 0.90 -8.70 5.78
CA PHE A 71 0.35 -8.85 4.44
C PHE A 71 1.18 -8.06 3.41
N ALA A 72 1.68 -8.76 2.37
CA ALA A 72 2.53 -8.16 1.35
C ALA A 72 1.82 -7.05 0.53
N ILE A 73 0.50 -7.14 0.37
CA ILE A 73 -0.32 -6.12 -0.32
C ILE A 73 -0.26 -4.76 0.40
N ASP A 74 -0.15 -4.78 1.72
CA ASP A 74 -0.10 -3.58 2.55
C ASP A 74 1.30 -2.98 2.54
N LEU A 75 2.31 -3.83 2.72
CA LEU A 75 3.71 -3.43 2.72
C LEU A 75 4.13 -2.81 1.37
N ILE A 76 3.64 -3.34 0.24
CA ILE A 76 3.98 -2.78 -1.07
C ILE A 76 3.23 -1.48 -1.37
N ALA A 77 2.01 -1.33 -0.83
CA ALA A 77 1.24 -0.09 -0.96
C ALA A 77 1.83 1.04 -0.13
N GLU A 78 2.53 0.72 0.96
CA GLU A 78 3.26 1.69 1.79
C GLU A 78 4.54 2.21 1.11
N GLN A 79 5.13 1.46 0.19
CA GLN A 79 6.34 1.90 -0.51
C GLN A 79 6.04 3.10 -1.43
N PRO A 80 6.92 4.11 -1.43
CA PRO A 80 6.75 5.29 -2.28
C PRO A 80 6.92 4.93 -3.75
N VAL A 81 6.19 5.65 -4.61
CA VAL A 81 6.37 5.58 -6.06
C VAL A 81 7.71 6.22 -6.40
N SER A 82 8.57 5.47 -7.09
CA SER A 82 9.88 5.95 -7.53
C SER A 82 9.75 6.79 -8.80
N GLU A 83 10.14 8.04 -8.72
CA GLU A 83 10.03 8.96 -9.84
C GLU A 83 11.36 9.05 -10.60
N VAL A 84 11.31 8.88 -11.92
CA VAL A 84 12.48 8.77 -12.80
C VAL A 84 12.35 9.71 -14.00
N GLU A 85 13.44 10.15 -14.60
CA GLU A 85 13.39 11.05 -15.76
C GLU A 85 13.27 10.28 -17.09
N THR A 86 13.69 9.02 -17.12
CA THR A 86 13.74 8.21 -18.35
C THR A 86 12.40 7.56 -18.67
N ARG A 87 12.14 7.41 -19.97
CA ARG A 87 10.94 6.76 -20.52
C ARG A 87 10.87 5.26 -20.24
N VAL A 88 12.02 4.59 -20.26
CA VAL A 88 12.15 3.16 -19.98
C VAL A 88 13.14 3.00 -18.84
N ILE A 89 12.78 2.18 -17.85
CA ILE A 89 13.66 1.81 -16.75
C ILE A 89 13.90 0.31 -16.75
N TRP A 90 14.91 -0.12 -15.99
CA TRP A 90 15.11 -1.52 -15.65
C TRP A 90 15.01 -1.73 -14.14
N CYS A 91 14.48 -2.88 -13.74
CA CYS A 91 14.37 -3.30 -12.35
C CYS A 91 14.92 -4.72 -12.21
N ASP A 92 15.74 -4.96 -11.19
CA ASP A 92 16.33 -6.26 -10.84
C ASP A 92 16.09 -6.62 -9.36
N GLY A 93 15.30 -5.83 -8.64
CA GLY A 93 15.08 -5.99 -7.19
C GLY A 93 16.21 -5.45 -6.30
N GLY A 94 17.18 -4.70 -6.85
CA GLY A 94 18.13 -3.90 -6.09
C GLY A 94 19.32 -4.67 -5.47
N ARG A 95 19.43 -5.97 -5.72
CA ARG A 95 20.52 -6.82 -5.20
C ARG A 95 21.24 -7.63 -6.29
N GLY A 96 21.18 -7.16 -7.53
CA GLY A 96 21.77 -7.86 -8.68
C GLY A 96 21.26 -9.29 -8.78
N ALA A 97 22.16 -10.26 -8.66
CA ALA A 97 21.83 -11.69 -8.77
C ALA A 97 20.92 -12.23 -7.65
N LEU A 98 20.79 -11.54 -6.51
CA LEU A 98 19.91 -11.96 -5.41
C LEU A 98 18.47 -11.44 -5.54
N GLY A 99 18.20 -10.63 -6.55
CA GLY A 99 16.87 -10.13 -6.83
C GLY A 99 16.14 -10.99 -7.86
N HIS A 100 15.36 -10.34 -8.72
CA HIS A 100 14.67 -11.00 -9.82
C HIS A 100 15.38 -10.75 -11.15
N PRO A 101 15.07 -11.52 -12.22
CA PRO A 101 15.63 -11.26 -13.54
C PRO A 101 15.40 -9.80 -13.95
N LYS A 102 16.43 -9.18 -14.55
CA LYS A 102 16.34 -7.80 -15.05
C LYS A 102 15.17 -7.69 -16.03
N VAL A 103 14.22 -6.83 -15.71
CA VAL A 103 13.09 -6.50 -16.59
C VAL A 103 13.03 -5.03 -16.90
N TYR A 104 12.53 -4.72 -18.10
CA TYR A 104 12.35 -3.35 -18.56
C TYR A 104 10.88 -2.94 -18.43
N ILE A 105 10.65 -1.78 -17.84
CA ILE A 105 9.31 -1.24 -17.57
C ILE A 105 9.14 0.03 -18.38
N ASN A 106 8.06 0.09 -19.15
CA ASN A 106 7.74 1.23 -19.99
C ASN A 106 6.88 2.25 -19.23
N LEU A 107 7.25 3.54 -19.28
CA LEU A 107 6.61 4.62 -18.54
C LEU A 107 5.89 5.65 -19.43
N ASP A 108 5.60 5.28 -20.69
CA ASP A 108 4.92 6.11 -21.69
C ASP A 108 3.57 6.70 -21.27
N LYS A 109 2.92 6.10 -20.27
CA LYS A 109 1.56 6.47 -19.86
C LYS A 109 1.60 7.25 -18.56
N ASP A 110 1.46 8.57 -18.65
CA ASP A 110 1.46 9.46 -17.46
C ASP A 110 0.28 9.25 -16.51
N THR A 111 -0.76 8.60 -17.01
CA THR A 111 -2.00 8.30 -16.27
C THR A 111 -1.85 7.15 -15.28
N LYS A 112 -0.83 6.29 -15.42
CA LYS A 112 -0.62 5.13 -14.56
C LYS A 112 0.85 5.00 -14.17
N THR A 113 1.10 4.45 -12.99
CA THR A 113 2.46 4.07 -12.60
C THR A 113 2.84 2.76 -13.28
N GLY A 114 4.11 2.64 -13.70
CA GLY A 114 4.67 1.39 -14.18
C GLY A 114 5.02 0.51 -12.98
N THR A 115 4.30 -0.60 -12.81
CA THR A 115 4.55 -1.55 -11.71
C THR A 115 5.49 -2.66 -12.15
N CYS A 116 6.51 -2.97 -11.36
CA CYS A 116 7.34 -4.14 -11.58
C CYS A 116 6.55 -5.42 -11.27
N GLY A 117 6.51 -6.37 -12.21
CA GLY A 117 5.80 -7.64 -12.04
C GLY A 117 6.41 -8.60 -11.01
N TYR A 118 7.59 -8.28 -10.47
CA TYR A 118 8.27 -9.10 -9.45
C TYR A 118 8.22 -8.43 -8.08
N CYS A 119 8.92 -7.29 -7.92
CA CYS A 119 8.97 -6.59 -6.64
C CYS A 119 7.68 -5.84 -6.28
N GLY A 120 6.77 -5.60 -7.24
CA GLY A 120 5.57 -4.79 -7.03
C GLY A 120 5.82 -3.28 -6.85
N LEU A 121 7.09 -2.85 -6.90
CA LEU A 121 7.46 -1.43 -6.81
C LEU A 121 6.89 -0.67 -8.00
N GLN A 122 6.50 0.57 -7.75
CA GLN A 122 5.86 1.45 -8.72
C GLN A 122 6.83 2.54 -9.16
N PHE A 123 6.81 2.85 -10.44
CA PHE A 123 7.65 3.86 -11.06
C PHE A 123 6.81 4.85 -11.86
N LYS A 124 7.24 6.10 -11.92
CA LYS A 124 6.58 7.15 -12.72
C LYS A 124 7.61 8.06 -13.38
N GLN A 125 7.36 8.45 -14.63
CA GLN A 125 8.21 9.43 -15.29
C GLN A 125 7.93 10.85 -14.76
N LYS A 126 8.98 11.60 -14.41
CA LYS A 126 8.94 13.04 -14.17
C LYS A 126 9.04 13.76 -15.49
N HIS A 127 8.03 14.56 -15.81
CA HIS A 127 8.11 15.52 -16.91
C HIS A 127 8.53 16.87 -16.34
N HIS A 128 9.59 17.45 -16.90
CA HIS A 128 9.94 18.84 -16.65
C HIS A 128 9.00 19.72 -17.47
N HIS A 129 8.19 20.52 -16.77
CA HIS A 129 7.46 21.63 -17.37
C HIS A 129 8.31 22.90 -17.30
#